data_AF-A0A7W1NUH2-F1
#
_entry.id   AF-A0A7W1NUH2-F1
#
_cell.length_a   1.000
_cell.length_b   1.000
_cell.length_c   1.000
_cell.angle_alpha   90.00
_cell.angle_beta   90.00
_cell.angle_gamma   90.00
#
_symmetry.space_group_name_H-M   'P 1'
#
loop_
_entity.id
_entity.type
_entity.pdbx_description
1 polymer ?
#
loop_
_entity_poly.entity_id
_entity_poly.type
_entity_poly.pdbx_seq_one_letter_code
_entity_poly.pdbx_strand_id
1 'polypeptide(L)'
;MAFNGILVGASLDQSIKQLPARHRIGVIAYSAYAKASDLGNGIVWYAIIGIGSALLTLTAAIAVFSQHTYLPYALPIYIAGVLSILHTLATTQAAPTMFSQRHHENDEAALTAIFNRFERWQTIRAILQLLTLLALLWALVVYAR
;
A
#
# COMPACT_ATOMS: atom_id res chain seq x y z
N MET A 1 -14.38 0.86 2.25
CA MET A 1 -13.69 1.33 3.48
C MET A 1 -12.91 0.22 4.18
N ALA A 2 -13.52 -0.93 4.50
CA ALA A 2 -12.86 -2.04 5.22
C ALA A 2 -11.53 -2.51 4.58
N PHE A 3 -11.54 -2.81 3.28
CA PHE A 3 -10.33 -3.21 2.53
C PHE A 3 -9.19 -2.19 2.65
N ASN A 4 -9.48 -0.91 2.44
CA ASN A 4 -8.50 0.17 2.62
C ASN A 4 -8.00 0.27 4.07
N GLY A 5 -8.84 0.01 5.07
CA GLY A 5 -8.44 -0.04 6.47
C GLY A 5 -7.42 -1.15 6.75
N ILE A 6 -7.68 -2.37 6.25
CA ILE A 6 -6.74 -3.49 6.39
C ILE A 6 -5.44 -3.19 5.64
N LEU A 7 -5.53 -2.63 4.44
CA LEU A 7 -4.37 -2.28 3.62
C LEU A 7 -3.47 -1.24 4.29
N VAL A 8 -4.06 -0.18 4.86
CA VAL A 8 -3.33 0.81 5.66
C VAL A 8 -2.68 0.16 6.88
N GLY A 9 -3.40 -0.70 7.59
CA GLY A 9 -2.86 -1.43 8.74
C GLY A 9 -1.62 -2.26 8.37
N ALA A 10 -1.67 -2.98 7.26
CA ALA A 10 -0.54 -3.76 6.75
C ALA A 10 0.65 -2.86 6.38
N SER A 11 0.42 -1.73 5.71
CA SER A 11 1.50 -0.79 5.38
C SER A 11 2.11 -0.11 6.60
N LEU A 12 1.30 0.21 7.61
CA LEU A 12 1.80 0.77 8.88
C LEU A 12 2.60 -0.26 9.66
N ASP A 13 2.17 -1.53 9.68
CA ASP A 13 2.97 -2.61 10.29
C ASP A 13 4.33 -2.74 9.61
N GLN A 14 4.35 -2.71 8.27
CA GLN A 14 5.59 -2.77 7.50
C GLN A 14 6.50 -1.56 7.76
N SER A 15 5.95 -0.34 7.75
CA SER A 15 6.72 0.90 7.93
C SER A 15 7.19 1.14 9.36
N ILE A 16 6.39 0.76 10.36
CA ILE A 16 6.67 1.07 11.78
C ILE A 16 7.43 -0.06 12.46
N LYS A 17 7.14 -1.32 12.11
CA LYS A 17 7.73 -2.48 12.79
C LYS A 17 8.76 -3.20 11.93
N GLN A 18 8.35 -3.65 10.74
CA GLN A 18 9.16 -4.59 9.97
C GLN A 18 10.43 -3.93 9.41
N LEU A 19 10.27 -2.79 8.71
CA LEU A 19 11.39 -2.09 8.11
C LEU A 19 12.42 -1.61 9.14
N PRO A 20 12.04 -1.03 10.30
CA PRO A 20 13.02 -0.69 11.34
C PRO A 20 13.72 -1.90 11.97
N ALA A 21 13.06 -3.07 12.02
CA ALA A 21 13.66 -4.29 12.59
C ALA A 21 14.92 -4.73 11.83
N ARG A 22 15.04 -4.43 10.53
CA ARG A 22 16.23 -4.74 9.71
C ARG A 22 17.53 -4.19 10.29
N HIS A 23 17.47 -3.05 10.99
CA HIS A 23 18.63 -2.43 11.63
C HIS A 23 19.04 -3.12 12.94
N ARG A 24 18.14 -3.94 13.52
CA ARG A 24 18.39 -4.67 14.77
C ARG A 24 18.84 -6.11 14.53
N ILE A 25 18.24 -6.78 13.55
CA ILE A 25 18.52 -8.20 13.25
C ILE A 25 19.54 -8.39 12.12
N GLY A 26 19.92 -7.31 11.44
CA GLY A 26 20.79 -7.35 10.26
C GLY A 26 20.01 -7.55 8.96
N VAL A 27 20.57 -7.03 7.87
CA VAL A 27 19.88 -6.97 6.57
C VAL A 27 19.71 -8.34 5.92
N ILE A 28 20.66 -9.26 6.15
CA ILE A 28 20.62 -10.63 5.63
C ILE A 28 19.49 -11.41 6.31
N ALA A 29 19.39 -11.33 7.64
CA ALA A 29 18.31 -11.97 8.39
C ALA A 29 16.94 -11.39 8.00
N TYR A 30 16.85 -10.07 7.81
CA TYR A 30 15.63 -9.44 7.32
C TYR A 30 15.26 -9.90 5.90
N SER A 31 16.23 -10.06 4.99
CA SER A 31 16.00 -10.62 3.66
C SER A 31 15.47 -12.05 3.72
N ALA A 32 16.02 -12.89 4.59
CA ALA A 32 15.50 -14.25 4.82
C ALA A 32 14.05 -14.22 5.35
N TYR A 33 13.76 -13.35 6.32
CA TYR A 33 12.39 -13.13 6.82
C TYR A 33 11.45 -12.67 5.71
N ALA A 34 11.78 -11.61 4.97
CA ALA A 34 10.95 -11.04 3.90
C ALA A 34 10.72 -12.04 2.75
N LYS A 35 11.73 -12.87 2.43
CA LYS A 35 11.58 -13.98 1.49
C LYS A 35 10.52 -14.99 1.96
N ALA A 36 10.56 -15.37 3.24
CA ALA A 36 9.65 -16.36 3.81
C ALA A 36 8.23 -15.81 4.06
N SER A 37 8.12 -14.55 4.48
CA SER A 37 6.84 -13.90 4.81
C SER A 37 6.22 -13.27 3.57
N ASP A 38 6.75 -12.13 3.12
CA ASP A 38 6.14 -11.27 2.10
C ASP A 38 6.17 -11.91 0.70
N LEU A 39 7.29 -12.57 0.36
CA LEU A 39 7.53 -13.16 -0.95
C LEU A 39 7.11 -14.63 -1.05
N GLY A 40 6.72 -15.22 0.07
CA GLY A 40 6.10 -16.54 0.16
C GLY A 40 4.59 -16.38 0.32
N ASN A 41 4.11 -16.64 1.54
CA ASN A 41 2.68 -16.66 1.85
C ASN A 41 2.00 -15.29 1.68
N GLY A 42 2.75 -14.19 1.81
CA GLY A 42 2.23 -12.83 1.75
C GLY A 42 1.75 -12.39 0.36
N ILE A 43 2.26 -12.97 -0.74
CA ILE A 43 1.95 -12.50 -2.10
C ILE A 43 0.45 -12.50 -2.37
N VAL A 44 -0.23 -13.62 -2.09
CA VAL A 44 -1.67 -13.77 -2.37
C VAL A 44 -2.47 -12.82 -1.49
N TRP A 45 -2.10 -12.70 -0.21
CA TRP A 45 -2.75 -11.79 0.74
C TRP A 45 -2.66 -10.32 0.28
N TYR A 46 -1.46 -9.85 -0.06
CA TYR A 46 -1.26 -8.48 -0.54
C TYR A 46 -1.89 -8.24 -1.92
N ALA A 47 -1.93 -9.24 -2.80
CA ALA A 47 -2.59 -9.14 -4.09
C ALA A 47 -4.11 -8.94 -3.91
N ILE A 48 -4.76 -9.78 -3.09
CA ILE A 48 -6.21 -9.68 -2.83
C ILE A 48 -6.55 -8.32 -2.23
N ILE A 49 -5.84 -7.89 -1.20
CA ILE A 49 -6.18 -6.65 -0.49
C ILE A 49 -5.78 -5.43 -1.33
N GLY A 50 -4.62 -5.44 -1.97
CA GLY A 50 -4.14 -4.34 -2.81
C GLY A 50 -5.04 -4.11 -4.02
N ILE A 51 -5.29 -5.16 -4.81
CA ILE A 51 -6.14 -5.09 -6.00
C ILE A 51 -7.59 -4.85 -5.59
N GLY A 52 -8.09 -5.57 -4.59
CA GLY A 52 -9.46 -5.41 -4.09
C GLY A 52 -9.75 -3.99 -3.59
N SER A 53 -8.81 -3.39 -2.84
CA SER A 53 -8.93 -2.00 -2.40
C SER A 53 -8.99 -1.03 -3.58
N ALA A 54 -8.14 -1.23 -4.58
CA ALA A 54 -8.12 -0.38 -5.77
C ALA A 54 -9.41 -0.49 -6.59
N LEU A 55 -9.84 -1.72 -6.89
CA LEU A 55 -11.07 -1.96 -7.65
C LEU A 55 -12.29 -1.38 -6.94
N LEU A 56 -12.48 -1.67 -5.64
CA LEU A 56 -13.62 -1.15 -4.88
C LEU A 56 -13.64 0.38 -4.84
N THR A 57 -12.48 1.02 -4.69
CA THR A 57 -12.37 2.49 -4.66
C THR A 57 -12.68 3.10 -6.03
N LEU A 58 -12.17 2.51 -7.10
CA LEU A 58 -12.43 2.97 -8.47
C LEU A 58 -13.88 2.75 -8.89
N THR A 59 -14.46 1.59 -8.58
CA THR A 59 -15.87 1.31 -8.84
C THR A 59 -16.77 2.30 -8.09
N ALA A 60 -16.44 2.66 -6.86
CA ALA A 60 -17.17 3.70 -6.13
C ALA A 60 -17.09 5.07 -6.84
N ALA A 61 -15.91 5.47 -7.31
CA ALA A 61 -15.72 6.72 -8.05
C ALA A 61 -16.51 6.73 -9.38
N ILE A 62 -16.51 5.61 -10.11
CA ILE A 62 -17.29 5.46 -11.35
C ILE A 62 -18.78 5.50 -11.03
N ALA A 63 -19.24 4.84 -9.95
CA ALA A 63 -20.64 4.81 -9.57
C ALA A 63 -21.19 6.21 -9.26
N VAL A 64 -20.48 7.02 -8.46
CA VAL A 64 -20.94 8.40 -8.17
C VAL A 64 -20.88 9.32 -9.38
N PHE A 65 -19.97 9.05 -10.32
CA PHE A 65 -19.93 9.74 -11.61
C PHE A 65 -21.15 9.40 -12.46
N SER A 66 -21.45 8.11 -12.64
CA SER A 66 -22.59 7.64 -13.43
C SER A 66 -23.95 8.04 -12.83
N GLN A 67 -24.03 8.21 -11.52
CA GLN A 67 -25.25 8.65 -10.83
C GLN A 67 -25.42 10.17 -10.80
N HIS A 68 -24.51 10.94 -11.41
CA HIS A 68 -24.51 12.41 -11.36
C HIS A 68 -24.65 12.96 -9.93
N THR A 69 -23.99 12.29 -8.98
CA THR A 69 -24.07 12.64 -7.56
C THR A 69 -23.62 14.07 -7.34
N TYR A 70 -24.38 14.81 -6.50
CA TYR A 70 -24.05 16.19 -6.15
C TYR A 70 -22.61 16.30 -5.60
N LEU A 71 -21.86 17.27 -6.13
CA LEU A 71 -20.40 17.33 -6.02
C LEU A 71 -19.86 17.22 -4.58
N PRO A 72 -20.44 17.87 -3.54
CA PRO A 72 -20.00 17.70 -2.16
C PRO A 72 -20.00 16.25 -1.65
N TYR A 73 -20.89 15.39 -2.14
CA TYR A 73 -20.93 13.97 -1.81
C TYR A 73 -19.96 13.14 -2.67
N ALA A 74 -19.76 13.53 -3.94
CA ALA A 74 -18.89 12.81 -4.88
C ALA A 74 -17.39 13.13 -4.73
N LEU A 75 -17.05 14.36 -4.34
CA LEU A 75 -15.68 14.87 -4.23
C LEU A 75 -14.75 13.99 -3.38
N PRO A 76 -15.10 13.59 -2.14
CA PRO A 76 -14.22 12.72 -1.35
C PRO A 76 -13.96 11.35 -2.01
N ILE A 77 -14.94 10.84 -2.77
CA ILE A 77 -14.80 9.56 -3.48
C ILE A 77 -13.90 9.72 -4.72
N TYR A 78 -13.99 10.85 -5.44
CA TYR A 78 -13.05 11.15 -6.54
C TYR A 78 -11.61 11.29 -6.04
N ILE A 79 -11.41 12.00 -4.93
CA ILE A 79 -10.09 12.14 -4.30
C ILE A 79 -9.54 10.75 -3.93
N ALA A 80 -10.36 9.89 -3.30
CA ALA A 80 -9.97 8.52 -3.00
C ALA A 80 -9.60 7.72 -4.26
N GLY A 81 -10.36 7.88 -5.35
CA GLY A 81 -10.08 7.26 -6.64
C GLY A 81 -8.70 7.66 -7.20
N VAL A 82 -8.40 8.96 -7.24
CA VAL A 82 -7.10 9.48 -7.71
C VAL A 82 -5.95 8.96 -6.84
N LEU A 83 -6.09 9.04 -5.51
CA LEU A 83 -5.08 8.54 -4.58
C LEU A 83 -4.85 7.03 -4.72
N SER A 84 -5.90 6.26 -4.97
CA SER A 84 -5.82 4.82 -5.23
C SER A 84 -5.06 4.50 -6.52
N ILE A 85 -5.23 5.30 -7.58
CA ILE A 85 -4.43 5.19 -8.82
C ILE A 85 -2.96 5.46 -8.52
N LEU A 86 -2.66 6.58 -7.84
CA LEU A 86 -1.29 6.94 -7.47
C LEU A 86 -0.64 5.86 -6.60
N HIS A 87 -1.37 5.29 -5.64
CA HIS A 87 -0.90 4.18 -4.82
C HIS A 87 -0.56 2.94 -5.66
N THR A 88 -1.42 2.61 -6.63
CA THR A 88 -1.19 1.48 -7.54
C THR A 88 0.08 1.71 -8.37
N LEU A 89 0.27 2.93 -8.90
CA LEU A 89 1.49 3.30 -9.61
C LEU A 89 2.74 3.20 -8.73
N ALA A 90 2.70 3.68 -7.50
CA ALA A 90 3.81 3.54 -6.55
C ALA A 90 4.13 2.06 -6.25
N THR A 91 3.11 1.20 -6.24
CA THR A 91 3.27 -0.25 -6.04
C THR A 91 4.00 -0.91 -7.21
N THR A 92 3.86 -0.40 -8.44
CA THR A 92 4.64 -0.90 -9.60
C THR A 92 6.14 -0.68 -9.46
N GLN A 93 6.57 0.22 -8.57
CA GLN A 93 7.98 0.45 -8.24
C GLN A 93 8.39 -0.28 -6.96
N ALA A 94 7.54 -0.25 -5.94
CA ALA A 94 7.81 -0.89 -4.65
C ALA A 94 7.94 -2.41 -4.78
N ALA A 95 6.99 -3.07 -5.44
CA ALA A 95 6.94 -4.53 -5.49
C ALA A 95 8.15 -5.11 -6.24
N PRO A 96 8.54 -4.65 -7.45
CA PRO A 96 9.75 -5.14 -8.10
C PRO A 96 11.02 -4.87 -7.31
N THR A 97 11.10 -3.72 -6.62
CA THR A 97 12.23 -3.42 -5.73
C THR A 97 12.32 -4.44 -4.59
N MET A 98 11.20 -4.81 -3.96
CA MET A 98 11.20 -5.85 -2.92
C MET A 98 11.57 -7.23 -3.49
N PHE A 99 11.06 -7.57 -4.68
CA PHE A 99 11.33 -8.86 -5.32
C PHE A 99 12.80 -9.00 -5.75
N SER A 100 13.49 -7.91 -6.10
CA SER A 100 14.87 -7.96 -6.59
C SER A 100 15.85 -8.51 -5.55
N GLN A 101 15.51 -8.45 -4.24
CA GLN A 101 16.32 -9.02 -3.16
C GLN A 101 16.68 -10.51 -3.37
N ARG A 102 15.85 -11.25 -4.12
CA ARG A 102 16.05 -12.68 -4.40
C ARG A 102 17.37 -12.98 -5.12
N HIS A 103 17.93 -12.00 -5.83
CA HIS A 103 19.16 -12.16 -6.61
C HIS A 103 20.44 -11.79 -5.83
N HIS A 104 20.32 -11.30 -4.59
CA HIS A 104 21.43 -10.74 -3.81
C HIS A 104 21.57 -11.47 -2.47
N GLU A 105 21.63 -12.79 -2.51
CA GLU A 105 21.80 -13.60 -1.31
C GLU A 105 23.18 -13.36 -0.68
N ASN A 106 23.21 -13.10 0.63
CA ASN A 106 24.41 -12.79 1.41
C ASN A 106 25.20 -11.53 0.97
N ASP A 107 24.67 -10.72 0.05
CA ASP A 107 25.25 -9.44 -0.34
C ASP A 107 24.61 -8.31 0.48
N GLU A 108 25.22 -8.03 1.64
CA GLU A 108 24.74 -7.03 2.59
C GLU A 108 24.64 -5.61 1.98
N ALA A 109 25.59 -5.22 1.14
CA ALA A 109 25.60 -3.90 0.52
C ALA A 109 24.45 -3.75 -0.48
N ALA A 110 24.27 -4.74 -1.36
CA ALA A 110 23.17 -4.73 -2.32
C ALA A 110 21.80 -4.80 -1.64
N LEU A 111 21.64 -5.67 -0.64
CA LEU A 111 20.39 -5.78 0.12
C LEU A 111 20.07 -4.48 0.86
N THR A 112 21.06 -3.80 1.44
CA THR A 112 20.88 -2.51 2.09
C THR A 112 20.37 -1.45 1.11
N ALA A 113 20.96 -1.38 -0.08
CA ALA A 113 20.52 -0.46 -1.12
C ALA A 113 19.07 -0.74 -1.57
N ILE A 114 18.74 -2.02 -1.74
CA ILE A 114 17.39 -2.48 -2.12
C ILE A 114 16.36 -2.06 -1.06
N PHE A 115 16.61 -2.36 0.22
CA PHE A 115 15.64 -2.05 1.27
C PHE A 115 15.51 -0.56 1.54
N ASN A 116 16.59 0.22 1.41
CA ASN A 116 16.50 1.68 1.50
C ASN A 116 15.67 2.27 0.34
N ARG A 117 15.78 1.71 -0.86
CA ARG A 117 14.94 2.12 -2.00
C ARG A 117 13.48 1.70 -1.78
N PHE A 118 13.26 0.47 -1.31
CA PHE A 118 11.94 -0.04 -0.98
C PHE A 118 11.25 0.81 0.10
N GLU A 119 11.97 1.19 1.17
CA GLU A 119 11.44 2.02 2.25
C GLU A 119 10.92 3.38 1.75
N ARG A 120 11.61 4.01 0.80
CA ARG A 120 11.13 5.26 0.18
C ARG A 120 9.80 5.05 -0.55
N TRP A 121 9.70 4.00 -1.35
CA TRP A 121 8.45 3.67 -2.03
C TRP A 121 7.35 3.25 -1.06
N GLN A 122 7.70 2.52 -0.01
CA GLN A 122 6.77 2.09 1.03
C GLN A 122 6.21 3.28 1.81
N THR A 123 7.03 4.29 2.09
CA THR A 123 6.59 5.54 2.70
C THR A 123 5.56 6.25 1.83
N ILE A 124 5.84 6.38 0.53
CA ILE A 124 4.90 6.96 -0.43
C ILE A 124 3.59 6.16 -0.46
N ARG A 125 3.66 4.84 -0.54
CA ARG A 125 2.48 3.96 -0.54
C ARG A 125 1.65 4.11 0.73
N ALA A 126 2.29 4.12 1.90
CA ALA A 126 1.61 4.25 3.18
C ALA A 126 0.88 5.59 3.30
N ILE A 127 1.51 6.69 2.88
CA ILE A 127 0.88 8.03 2.86
C ILE A 127 -0.34 8.03 1.93
N LEU A 128 -0.19 7.53 0.70
CA LEU A 128 -1.28 7.51 -0.28
C LEU A 128 -2.48 6.66 0.21
N GLN A 129 -2.22 5.50 0.81
CA GLN A 129 -3.27 4.66 1.39
C GLN A 129 -3.95 5.33 2.59
N LEU A 130 -3.19 5.97 3.48
CA LEU A 130 -3.74 6.68 4.63
C LEU A 130 -4.65 7.82 4.17
N LEU A 131 -4.21 8.63 3.19
CA LEU A 131 -5.01 9.69 2.60
C LEU A 131 -6.25 9.13 1.90
N THR A 132 -6.14 7.99 1.21
CA THR A 132 -7.29 7.30 0.59
C THR A 132 -8.32 6.91 1.65
N LEU A 133 -7.88 6.34 2.77
CA LEU A 133 -8.77 5.97 3.86
C LEU A 133 -9.44 7.20 4.50
N LEU A 134 -8.69 8.28 4.72
CA LEU A 134 -9.23 9.55 5.24
C LEU A 134 -10.27 10.16 4.30
N ALA A 135 -10.04 10.13 2.99
CA ALA A 135 -11.02 10.57 2.00
C ALA A 135 -12.29 9.72 2.01
N LEU A 136 -12.17 8.40 2.17
CA LEU A 136 -13.33 7.51 2.29
C LEU A 136 -14.08 7.68 3.63
N LEU A 137 -13.38 7.99 4.72
CA LEU A 137 -14.00 8.37 5.99
C LEU A 137 -14.76 9.68 5.87
N TRP A 138 -14.20 10.66 5.15
CA TRP A 138 -14.89 11.90 4.85
C TRP A 138 -16.16 11.66 4.03
N ALA A 139 -16.10 10.82 2.98
CA ALA A 139 -17.29 10.40 2.25
C ALA A 139 -18.34 9.81 3.20
N LEU A 140 -17.97 8.86 4.06
CA LEU A 140 -18.90 8.26 5.01
C LEU A 140 -19.57 9.31 5.91
N VAL A 141 -18.82 10.27 6.44
CA VAL A 141 -19.38 11.34 7.29
C VAL A 141 -20.36 12.22 6.53
N VAL A 142 -20.10 12.52 5.26
CA VAL A 142 -20.98 13.35 4.44
C VAL A 142 -22.27 12.62 4.07
N TYR A 143 -22.22 11.30 3.83
CA TYR A 143 -23.41 10.48 3.53
C TYR A 143 -24.21 10.05 4.76
N ALA A 144 -23.62 10.08 5.96
CA ALA A 144 -24.30 9.72 7.21
C ALA A 144 -25.08 10.88 7.85
N ARG A 145 -25.06 12.07 7.22
CA ARG A 145 -25.80 13.26 7.63
C ARG A 145 -27.07 13.38 6.79
#